data_AF-A0A504YKE3-F1
#
_entry.id   AF-A0A504YKE3-F1
#
_cell.length_a   1.000
_cell.length_b   1.000
_cell.length_c   1.000
_cell.angle_alpha   90.00
_cell.angle_beta   90.00
_cell.angle_gamma   90.00
#
_symmetry.space_group_name_H-M   'P 1'
#
loop_
_entity.id
_entity.type
_entity.pdbx_description
1 polymer ?
#
loop_
_entity_poly.entity_id
_entity_poly.type
_entity_poly.pdbx_seq_one_letter_code
_entity_poly.pdbx_strand_id
1 'polypeptide(L)'
;MDKRTQPNWSPPARKENTPLPEIKIFNSLTSKKEPFVPMCGNLVKWYTCGPTVYDVSHMGHARTYISFDILRRILRDYFGFKVQFRYEFTDIDDKVRFIHF
;
A
#
# COMPACT_ATOMS: atom_id res chain seq x y z
N MET A 1 -8.24 -11.89 -26.17
CA MET A 1 -7.91 -10.95 -25.08
C MET A 1 -9.17 -10.80 -24.24
N ASP A 2 -9.37 -11.67 -23.25
CA ASP A 2 -10.52 -11.54 -22.35
C ASP A 2 -10.42 -10.21 -21.61
N LYS A 3 -11.47 -9.39 -21.72
CA LYS A 3 -11.59 -8.18 -20.88
C LYS A 3 -11.68 -8.69 -19.45
N ARG A 4 -10.60 -8.54 -18.67
CA ARG A 4 -10.63 -8.75 -17.23
C ARG A 4 -11.68 -7.81 -16.64
N THR A 5 -12.87 -8.33 -16.40
CA THR A 5 -13.94 -7.60 -15.71
C THR A 5 -13.52 -7.48 -14.26
N GLN A 6 -13.28 -6.25 -13.80
CA GLN A 6 -12.94 -5.99 -12.41
C GLN A 6 -14.13 -6.36 -11.52
N PRO A 7 -13.91 -7.01 -10.37
CA PRO A 7 -14.99 -7.33 -9.44
C PRO A 7 -15.59 -6.04 -8.88
N ASN A 8 -16.88 -6.10 -8.52
CA ASN A 8 -17.56 -4.98 -7.87
C ASN A 8 -16.84 -4.64 -6.54
N TRP A 9 -16.35 -3.41 -6.44
CA TRP A 9 -15.72 -2.90 -5.23
C TRP A 9 -16.78 -2.48 -4.22
N SER A 10 -16.62 -2.90 -2.97
CA SER A 10 -17.38 -2.41 -1.83
C SER A 10 -16.43 -1.95 -0.73
N PRO A 11 -16.70 -0.81 -0.08
CA PRO A 11 -15.87 -0.36 1.03
C PRO A 11 -15.97 -1.35 2.20
N PRO A 12 -14.88 -1.61 2.93
CA PRO A 12 -14.93 -2.47 4.10
C PRO A 12 -15.84 -1.86 5.16
N ALA A 13 -16.68 -2.70 5.78
CA ALA A 13 -17.54 -2.26 6.86
C ALA A 13 -16.70 -1.82 8.07
N ARG A 14 -16.93 -0.60 8.54
CA ARG A 14 -16.31 -0.05 9.75
C ARG A 14 -16.72 -0.92 10.95
N LYS A 15 -15.75 -1.62 11.55
CA LYS A 15 -16.02 -2.54 12.69
C LYS A 15 -16.07 -1.85 14.06
N GLU A 16 -15.69 -0.57 14.17
CA GLU A 16 -15.60 0.14 15.45
C GLU A 16 -16.11 1.59 15.38
N ASN A 17 -16.70 2.08 16.48
CA ASN A 17 -17.16 3.47 16.65
C ASN A 17 -16.01 4.49 16.89
N THR A 18 -14.76 4.11 16.65
CA THR A 18 -13.58 4.94 16.86
C THR A 18 -13.57 6.11 15.88
N PRO A 19 -13.49 7.38 16.29
CA PRO A 19 -13.46 8.51 15.37
C PRO A 19 -12.26 8.36 14.42
N LEU A 20 -12.56 8.11 13.14
CA LEU A 20 -11.54 7.98 12.11
C LEU A 20 -11.33 9.36 11.46
N PRO A 21 -10.09 9.78 11.23
CA PRO A 21 -9.81 10.98 10.45
C PRO A 21 -10.38 10.86 9.04
N GLU A 22 -10.87 11.97 8.50
CA GLU A 22 -11.43 12.05 7.15
C GLU A 22 -10.30 12.01 6.09
N ILE A 23 -9.79 10.80 5.82
CA ILE A 23 -8.77 10.57 4.80
C ILE A 23 -9.46 10.03 3.54
N LYS A 24 -9.20 10.66 2.39
CA LYS A 24 -9.66 10.17 1.09
C LYS A 24 -8.47 9.70 0.26
N ILE A 25 -8.49 8.44 -0.16
CA ILE A 25 -7.44 7.83 -0.99
C ILE A 25 -7.98 7.62 -2.40
N PHE A 26 -7.13 7.83 -3.40
CA PHE A 26 -7.48 7.52 -4.78
C PHE A 26 -7.42 6.00 -4.99
N ASN A 27 -8.56 5.40 -5.32
CA ASN A 27 -8.65 3.99 -5.64
C ASN A 27 -8.53 3.79 -7.15
N SER A 28 -7.45 3.18 -7.61
CA SER A 28 -7.23 2.88 -9.04
C SER A 28 -8.27 1.88 -9.59
N LEU A 29 -8.91 1.07 -8.74
CA LEU A 29 -9.96 0.13 -9.14
C LEU A 29 -11.24 0.85 -9.58
N THR A 30 -11.63 1.91 -8.87
CA THR A 30 -12.85 2.70 -9.16
C THR A 30 -12.55 4.03 -9.86
N SER A 31 -11.26 4.38 -9.97
CA SER A 31 -10.75 5.67 -10.45
C SER A 31 -11.34 6.88 -9.72
N LYS A 32 -11.70 6.70 -8.44
CA LYS A 32 -12.36 7.71 -7.61
C LYS A 32 -11.61 7.88 -6.28
N LYS A 33 -11.79 9.05 -5.66
CA LYS A 33 -11.32 9.30 -4.29
C LYS A 33 -12.36 8.77 -3.32
N GLU A 34 -11.97 7.80 -2.51
CA GLU A 34 -12.86 7.09 -1.59
C GLU A 34 -12.37 7.26 -0.15
N PRO A 35 -13.27 7.28 0.84
CA PRO A 35 -12.89 7.37 2.24
C PRO A 35 -12.08 6.14 2.63
N PHE A 36 -10.95 6.37 3.29
CA PHE A 36 -10.11 5.30 3.79
C PHE A 36 -10.70 4.74 5.09
N VAL A 37 -11.09 3.46 5.05
CA VAL A 37 -11.60 2.74 6.22
C VAL A 37 -10.72 1.51 6.45
N PRO A 38 -10.02 1.42 7.59
CA PRO A 38 -9.22 0.24 7.93
C PRO A 38 -10.12 -0.97 8.20
N MET A 39 -9.66 -2.15 7.74
CA MET A 39 -10.42 -3.40 7.85
C MET A 39 -10.41 -4.00 9.28
N CYS A 40 -9.40 -3.66 10.09
CA CYS A 40 -9.18 -4.22 11.42
C CYS A 40 -8.98 -3.11 12.47
N GLY A 41 -10.05 -2.37 12.81
CA GLY A 41 -9.98 -1.31 13.81
C GLY A 41 -8.91 -0.28 13.47
N ASN A 42 -7.95 -0.04 14.36
CA ASN A 42 -6.84 0.89 14.14
C ASN A 42 -5.63 0.30 13.35
N LEU A 43 -5.74 -0.93 12.84
CA LEU A 43 -4.68 -1.61 12.10
C LEU A 43 -4.80 -1.40 10.59
N VAL A 44 -3.82 -0.72 10.02
CA VAL A 44 -3.66 -0.53 8.58
C VAL A 44 -2.65 -1.54 8.05
N LYS A 45 -3.12 -2.47 7.21
CA LYS A 45 -2.24 -3.39 6.48
C LYS A 45 -1.92 -2.77 5.12
N TRP A 46 -0.65 -2.50 4.88
CA TRP A 46 -0.18 -1.90 3.64
C TRP A 46 0.82 -2.85 2.98
N TYR A 47 0.51 -3.27 1.76
CA TYR A 47 1.42 -3.97 0.86
C TYR A 47 1.91 -3.07 -0.30
N THR A 48 3.22 -3.04 -0.55
CA THR A 48 3.82 -2.36 -1.71
C THR A 48 4.76 -3.30 -2.44
N CYS A 49 4.72 -3.30 -3.77
CA CYS A 49 5.70 -4.00 -4.60
C CYS A 49 7.09 -3.34 -4.43
N GLY A 50 8.10 -4.11 -4.05
CA GLY A 50 9.48 -3.62 -3.95
C GLY A 50 10.19 -3.55 -5.31
N PRO A 51 11.45 -3.07 -5.32
CA PRO A 51 12.27 -3.05 -6.53
C PRO A 51 12.63 -4.46 -6.98
N THR A 52 12.77 -4.63 -8.29
CA THR A 52 13.57 -5.70 -8.88
C THR A 52 15.04 -5.26 -8.88
N VAL A 53 15.91 -6.00 -8.20
CA VAL A 53 17.34 -5.65 -8.00
C VAL A 53 18.22 -6.02 -9.19
N TYR A 54 17.83 -5.59 -10.39
CA TYR A 54 18.64 -5.79 -11.59
C TYR A 54 19.63 -4.66 -11.87
N ASP A 55 19.41 -3.48 -11.28
CA ASP A 55 20.20 -2.29 -11.57
C ASP A 55 20.29 -1.37 -10.34
N VAL A 56 21.26 -0.46 -10.37
CA VAL A 56 21.46 0.54 -9.32
C VAL A 56 20.22 1.40 -9.14
N SER A 57 19.88 1.68 -7.88
CA SER A 57 18.75 2.54 -7.55
C SER A 57 18.98 3.96 -8.05
N HIS A 58 18.25 4.37 -9.09
CA HIS A 58 18.25 5.74 -9.59
C HIS A 58 17.21 6.62 -8.85
N MET A 59 17.23 7.94 -9.10
CA MET A 59 16.37 8.91 -8.41
C MET A 59 14.86 8.62 -8.53
N GLY A 60 14.43 7.91 -9.58
CA GLY A 60 13.06 7.45 -9.77
C GLY A 60 12.60 6.49 -8.69
N HIS A 61 13.46 5.55 -8.28
CA HIS A 61 13.20 4.66 -7.16
C HIS A 61 13.19 5.42 -5.82
N ALA A 62 14.16 6.32 -5.62
CA ALA A 62 14.25 7.13 -4.40
C ALA A 62 12.98 7.97 -4.17
N ARG A 63 12.44 8.62 -5.22
CA ARG A 63 11.21 9.41 -5.14
C ARG A 63 10.03 8.58 -4.64
N THR A 64 9.88 7.36 -5.16
CA THR A 64 8.78 6.46 -4.81
C THR A 64 8.89 6.01 -3.35
N TYR A 65 10.09 5.61 -2.90
CA TYR A 65 10.29 5.18 -1.51
C TYR A 65 10.12 6.30 -0.50
N ILE A 66 10.65 7.50 -0.79
CA ILE A 66 10.47 8.66 0.08
C ILE A 66 8.99 9.03 0.18
N SER A 67 8.25 9.00 -0.94
CA SER A 67 6.81 9.31 -0.92
C SER A 67 6.03 8.32 -0.06
N PHE A 68 6.32 7.02 -0.14
CA PHE A 68 5.69 6.02 0.71
C PHE A 68 6.11 6.13 2.18
N ASP A 69 7.36 6.49 2.47
CA ASP A 69 7.82 6.70 3.85
C ASP A 69 7.09 7.90 4.49
N ILE A 70 6.96 9.02 3.78
CA ILE A 70 6.21 10.18 4.24
C ILE A 70 4.75 9.81 4.53
N LEU A 71 4.09 9.10 3.61
CA LEU A 71 2.71 8.65 3.80
C LEU A 71 2.58 7.73 5.02
N ARG A 72 3.52 6.80 5.21
CA ARG A 72 3.56 5.91 6.37
C ARG A 72 3.69 6.70 7.68
N ARG A 73 4.59 7.70 7.72
CA ARG A 73 4.78 8.57 8.89
C ARG A 73 3.53 9.39 9.18
N ILE A 74 2.87 9.94 8.16
CA ILE A 74 1.60 10.67 8.34
C ILE A 74 0.53 9.75 8.94
N LEU A 75 0.36 8.54 8.40
CA LEU A 75 -0.63 7.59 8.92
C LEU A 75 -0.34 7.15 10.36
N ARG A 76 0.93 6.93 10.71
CA ARG A 76 1.32 6.49 12.04
C ARG A 76 1.38 7.62 13.07
N ASP A 77 2.08 8.71 12.74
CA ASP A 77 2.48 9.75 13.69
C ASP A 77 1.42 10.86 13.81
N TYR A 78 0.76 11.23 12.70
CA TYR A 78 -0.28 12.26 12.71
C TYR A 78 -1.66 11.69 13.01
N PHE A 79 -2.00 10.55 12.41
CA PHE A 79 -3.33 9.94 12.57
C PHE A 79 -3.38 8.81 13.61
N GLY A 80 -2.24 8.38 14.15
CA GLY A 80 -2.20 7.37 15.22
C GLY A 80 -2.53 5.94 14.77
N PHE A 81 -2.51 5.65 13.47
CA PHE A 81 -2.79 4.30 12.98
C PHE A 81 -1.63 3.34 13.27
N LYS A 82 -1.97 2.09 13.60
CA LYS A 82 -1.00 0.99 13.63
C LYS A 82 -0.78 0.52 12.20
N VAL A 83 0.31 0.95 11.56
CA VAL A 83 0.64 0.58 10.18
C VAL A 83 1.54 -0.67 10.14
N GLN A 84 1.00 -1.78 9.65
CA GLN A 84 1.75 -2.96 9.22
C GLN A 84 2.11 -2.79 7.74
N PHE A 85 3.31 -2.29 7.49
CA PHE A 85 3.85 -2.13 6.15
C PHE A 85 4.70 -3.35 5.79
N ARG A 86 4.32 -4.07 4.74
CA ARG A 86 5.11 -5.14 4.13
C ARG A 86 5.45 -4.72 2.71
N TYR A 87 6.71 -4.82 2.34
CA TYR A 87 7.12 -4.75 0.96
C TYR A 87 7.87 -6.02 0.62
N GLU A 88 7.59 -6.58 -0.55
CA GLU A 88 8.29 -7.76 -1.06
C GLU A 88 9.45 -7.33 -1.93
N PHE A 89 10.59 -7.97 -1.73
CA PHE A 89 11.76 -7.78 -2.55
C PHE A 89 11.82 -8.92 -3.55
N THR A 90 11.68 -8.61 -4.84
CA THR A 90 11.70 -9.61 -5.90
C THR A 90 13.14 -9.95 -6.23
N ASP A 91 13.67 -10.93 -5.49
CA ASP A 91 15.00 -11.51 -5.72
C ASP A 91 14.96 -12.74 -6.63
N ILE A 92 13.78 -13.20 -7.07
CA ILE A 92 13.66 -14.28 -8.04
C ILE A 92 12.59 -13.92 -9.07
N ASP A 93 13.03 -13.14 -10.03
CA ASP A 93 12.53 -13.11 -11.40
C ASP A 93 13.59 -13.89 -12.24
N ASP A 94 13.37 -14.30 -13.50
CA ASP A 94 14.20 -15.29 -14.27
C ASP A 94 15.74 -15.01 -14.35
N LYS A 95 16.23 -13.95 -13.70
CA LYS A 95 17.65 -13.58 -13.57
C LYS A 95 18.19 -13.34 -12.15
N VAL A 96 17.43 -13.47 -11.06
CA VAL A 96 18.01 -13.39 -9.69
C VAL A 96 17.66 -14.65 -8.90
N ARG A 97 18.62 -15.12 -8.09
CA ARG A 97 18.54 -16.33 -7.28
C ARG A 97 19.02 -15.92 -5.89
N PHE A 98 18.13 -16.01 -4.91
CA PHE A 98 18.32 -16.44 -3.51
C PHE A 98 17.77 -15.46 -2.46
N ILE A 99 16.46 -15.59 -2.22
CA ILE A 99 15.82 -15.16 -0.97
C ILE A 99 16.32 -16.08 0.16
N HIS A 100 16.84 -15.51 1.25
CA HIS A 100 16.92 -16.20 2.53
C HIS A 100 16.26 -15.36 3.62
N PHE A 101 15.49 -16.07 4.45
CA PHE A 101 14.56 -15.62 5.50
C PHE A 101 15.19 -14.81 6.62
#